data_AF-A0A520DX15-F1
#
_entry.id   AF-A0A520DX15-F1
#
_cell.length_a   1.000
_cell.length_b   1.000
_cell.length_c   1.000
_cell.angle_alpha   90.00
_cell.angle_beta   90.00
_cell.angle_gamma   90.00
#
_symmetry.space_group_name_H-M   'P 1'
#
loop_
_entity.id
_entity.type
_entity.pdbx_description
1 polymer ?
#
loop_
_entity_poly.entity_id
_entity_poly.type
_entity_poly.pdbx_seq_one_letter_code
_entity_poly.pdbx_strand_id
1 'polypeptide(L)'
;YSKDWSDWSTATQKDFTNLSSGTYTFKVRAKIDDSLVSDTTTFEFTVLRPWYLSNLAIFFYFVIFVSALIMGKKIYETKLKKDSQKITDKLQAEQEEVLKLEAEANERQIHKLQTEKLQAELASKNRELANSAMTLVYKNELLQKLSDELVKLKDENGKKLGDDQLRKIQKVINDGMTDERDWHLFENSFNEAHESFFKKLKAQHPDLVPNDLKLCAYLRMNMSSKEMSSLLNITLRGIEIRRYRLRKKLNVPHDKNLTEFLMEL
;
A
#
# COMPACT_ATOMS: atom_id res chain seq x y z
N TYR A 1 33.33 -36.21 80.30
CA TYR A 1 32.97 -36.12 81.73
C TYR A 1 33.26 -37.50 82.33
N SER A 2 34.34 -37.63 83.10
CA SER A 2 34.81 -38.92 83.62
C SER A 2 33.82 -39.51 84.62
N LYS A 3 33.65 -40.85 84.63
CA LYS A 3 32.92 -41.54 85.69
C LYS A 3 33.83 -41.85 86.90
N ASP A 4 35.14 -41.74 86.70
CA ASP A 4 36.17 -42.09 87.66
C ASP A 4 36.88 -40.84 88.20
N TRP A 5 37.40 -40.96 89.42
CA TRP A 5 38.25 -39.95 90.05
C TRP A 5 39.56 -39.80 89.28
N SER A 6 40.04 -38.57 89.15
CA SER A 6 41.39 -38.35 88.64
C SER A 6 42.43 -38.83 89.66
N ASP A 7 43.65 -39.06 89.18
CA ASP A 7 44.80 -39.28 90.06
C ASP A 7 44.98 -38.10 91.04
N TRP A 8 45.53 -38.43 92.22
CA TRP A 8 45.86 -37.42 93.23
C TRP A 8 46.88 -36.43 92.67
N SER A 9 46.60 -35.14 92.83
CA SER A 9 47.46 -34.06 92.37
C SER A 9 47.49 -32.95 93.40
N THR A 10 48.62 -32.23 93.48
CA THR A 10 48.76 -31.00 94.27
C THR A 10 48.14 -29.79 93.59
N ALA A 11 47.68 -29.93 92.33
CA ALA A 11 47.02 -28.85 91.61
C ALA A 11 45.68 -28.48 92.26
N THR A 12 45.48 -27.18 92.48
CA THR A 12 44.25 -26.62 93.07
C THR A 12 43.14 -26.37 92.03
N GLN A 13 43.39 -26.67 90.76
CA GLN A 13 42.46 -26.46 89.64
C GLN A 13 42.45 -27.66 88.68
N LYS A 14 41.33 -27.83 87.97
CA LYS A 14 41.17 -28.83 86.91
C LYS A 14 40.37 -28.25 85.76
N ASP A 15 40.94 -28.28 84.56
CA ASP A 15 40.30 -27.76 83.37
C ASP A 15 39.52 -28.86 82.63
N PHE A 16 38.28 -28.53 82.25
CA PHE A 16 37.46 -29.38 81.40
C PHE A 16 37.13 -28.62 80.11
N THR A 17 37.75 -29.02 79.00
CA THR A 17 37.46 -28.46 77.68
C THR A 17 36.35 -29.26 76.98
N ASN A 18 35.62 -28.61 76.07
CA ASN A 18 34.60 -29.24 75.23
C ASN A 18 33.44 -29.91 76.01
N LEU A 19 32.98 -29.28 77.10
CA LEU A 19 31.76 -29.70 77.79
C LEU A 19 30.54 -29.44 76.87
N SER A 20 29.75 -30.48 76.60
CA SER A 20 28.50 -30.34 75.85
C SER A 20 27.46 -29.59 76.67
N SER A 21 26.36 -29.14 76.04
CA SER A 21 25.27 -28.52 76.80
C SER A 21 24.66 -29.50 77.79
N GLY A 22 24.51 -29.12 79.06
CA GLY A 22 23.98 -29.98 80.11
C GLY A 22 24.29 -29.47 81.51
N THR A 23 23.74 -30.16 82.51
CA THR A 23 24.04 -29.93 83.93
C THR A 23 25.18 -30.84 84.35
N TYR A 24 26.19 -30.26 84.99
CA TYR A 24 27.37 -30.95 85.48
C TYR A 24 27.53 -30.72 86.98
N THR A 25 27.91 -31.79 87.68
CA THR A 25 28.29 -31.72 89.10
C THR A 25 29.80 -31.94 89.20
N PHE A 26 30.53 -30.90 89.59
CA PHE A 26 31.94 -30.98 89.91
C PHE A 26 32.09 -31.53 91.33
N LYS A 27 32.85 -32.62 91.50
CA LYS A 27 33.12 -33.26 92.79
C LYS A 27 34.61 -33.18 93.10
N VAL A 28 34.96 -32.75 94.31
CA VAL A 28 36.35 -32.63 94.77
C VAL A 28 36.52 -33.19 96.18
N ARG A 29 37.65 -33.85 96.44
CA ARG A 29 38.08 -34.35 97.75
C ARG A 29 39.59 -34.14 97.89
N ALA A 30 40.06 -33.85 99.10
CA ALA A 30 41.47 -33.67 99.42
C ALA A 30 42.00 -34.88 100.21
N LYS A 31 43.30 -35.15 100.14
CA LYS A 31 43.98 -36.17 100.95
C LYS A 31 45.11 -35.49 101.74
N ILE A 32 45.15 -35.71 103.05
CA ILE A 32 46.20 -35.25 103.97
C ILE A 32 46.89 -36.52 104.52
N ASP A 33 48.22 -36.59 104.41
CA ASP A 33 49.10 -37.65 104.95
C ASP A 33 48.54 -39.08 104.88
N ASP A 34 48.64 -39.69 103.70
CA ASP A 34 48.31 -41.06 103.26
C ASP A 34 47.06 -41.79 103.80
N SER A 35 46.32 -41.20 104.75
CA SER A 35 45.35 -41.84 105.63
C SER A 35 44.09 -41.01 105.88
N LEU A 36 44.13 -39.68 105.75
CA LEU A 36 42.96 -38.80 105.90
C LEU A 36 42.47 -38.27 104.54
N VAL A 37 41.30 -38.73 104.09
CA VAL A 37 40.60 -38.19 102.92
C VAL A 37 39.46 -37.29 103.42
N SER A 38 39.37 -36.06 102.90
CA SER A 38 38.29 -35.13 103.24
C SER A 38 36.94 -35.60 102.68
N ASP A 39 35.86 -35.04 103.24
CA ASP A 39 34.53 -35.16 102.64
C ASP A 39 34.52 -34.61 101.21
N THR A 40 33.58 -35.13 100.41
CA THR A 40 33.42 -34.71 99.01
C THR A 40 32.60 -33.43 98.94
N THR A 41 33.22 -32.36 98.46
CA THR A 41 32.52 -31.10 98.15
C THR A 41 32.02 -31.14 96.72
N THR A 42 30.78 -30.70 96.51
CA THR A 42 30.11 -30.70 95.20
C THR A 42 29.68 -29.30 94.76
N PHE A 43 29.91 -28.96 93.49
CA PHE A 43 29.46 -27.72 92.86
C PHE A 43 28.70 -28.03 91.56
N GLU A 44 27.50 -27.48 91.40
CA GLU A 44 26.67 -27.70 90.22
C GLU A 44 26.69 -26.48 89.30
N PHE A 45 26.90 -26.72 88.00
CA PHE A 45 26.81 -25.69 86.98
C PHE A 45 26.17 -26.23 85.71
N THR A 46 25.58 -25.33 84.92
CA THR A 46 24.91 -25.68 83.66
C THR A 46 25.56 -24.97 82.50
N VAL A 47 25.95 -25.75 81.48
CA VAL A 47 26.42 -25.21 80.20
C VAL A 47 25.21 -25.08 79.28
N LEU A 48 24.82 -23.83 78.97
CA LEU A 48 23.70 -23.54 78.07
C LEU A 48 24.01 -23.97 76.64
N ARG A 49 22.98 -24.29 75.86
CA ARG A 49 23.10 -24.56 74.43
C ARG A 49 23.55 -23.28 73.70
N PRO A 50 24.42 -23.38 72.68
CA PRO A 50 24.77 -22.23 71.85
C PRO A 50 23.53 -21.56 71.27
N TRP A 51 23.49 -20.22 71.26
CA TRP A 51 22.32 -19.44 70.88
C TRP A 51 21.82 -19.72 69.46
N TYR A 52 22.72 -20.03 68.51
CA TYR A 52 22.39 -20.37 67.12
C TYR A 52 21.75 -21.76 66.96
N LEU A 53 21.81 -22.62 67.98
CA LEU A 53 21.13 -23.92 68.05
C LEU A 53 19.82 -23.84 68.86
N SER A 54 19.40 -22.64 69.27
CA SER A 54 18.12 -22.42 69.94
C SER A 54 16.95 -22.69 68.98
N ASN A 55 15.82 -23.16 69.52
CA ASN A 55 14.59 -23.37 68.74
C ASN A 55 14.13 -22.08 68.02
N LEU A 56 14.35 -20.91 68.64
CA LEU A 56 14.06 -19.62 68.00
C LEU A 56 14.97 -19.36 66.80
N ALA A 57 16.26 -19.69 66.88
CA ALA A 57 17.20 -19.52 65.78
C ALA A 57 16.84 -20.44 64.60
N ILE A 58 16.47 -21.69 64.88
CA ILE A 58 16.01 -22.65 63.87
C ILE A 58 14.75 -22.11 63.14
N PHE A 59 13.80 -21.54 63.88
CA PHE A 59 12.63 -20.90 63.30
C PHE A 59 13.01 -19.75 62.35
N PHE A 60 13.93 -18.86 62.76
CA PHE A 60 14.39 -17.78 61.89
C PHE A 60 15.12 -18.28 60.64
N TYR A 61 15.96 -19.31 60.74
CA TYR A 61 16.59 -19.92 59.56
C TYR A 61 15.55 -20.50 58.59
N PHE A 62 14.53 -21.15 59.12
CA PHE A 62 13.43 -21.66 58.31
C PHE A 62 12.67 -20.53 57.61
N VAL A 63 12.36 -19.44 58.31
CA VAL A 63 11.70 -18.26 57.72
C VAL A 63 12.56 -17.63 56.62
N ILE A 64 13.87 -17.47 56.85
CA ILE A 64 14.79 -16.93 55.84
C ILE A 64 14.84 -17.85 54.62
N PHE A 65 14.95 -19.16 54.82
CA PHE A 65 14.96 -20.14 53.74
C PHE A 65 13.67 -20.09 52.90
N VAL A 66 12.50 -20.08 53.55
CA VAL A 66 11.21 -19.94 52.86
C VAL A 66 11.12 -18.60 52.12
N SER A 67 11.57 -17.50 52.74
CA SER A 67 11.58 -16.18 52.09
C SER A 67 12.48 -16.15 50.83
N ALA A 68 13.63 -16.81 50.88
CA ALA A 68 14.55 -16.93 49.75
C ALA A 68 13.93 -17.76 48.60
N LEU A 69 13.23 -18.85 48.92
CA LEU A 69 12.49 -19.64 47.92
C LEU A 69 11.37 -18.82 47.27
N ILE A 70 10.58 -18.08 48.05
CA ILE A 70 9.52 -17.22 47.53
C ILE A 70 10.12 -16.12 46.64
N MET A 71 11.20 -15.48 47.07
CA MET A 71 11.88 -14.44 46.30
C MET A 71 12.45 -15.01 44.99
N GLY A 72 13.11 -16.17 45.04
CA GLY A 72 13.64 -16.87 43.86
C GLY A 72 12.54 -17.22 42.86
N LYS A 73 11.42 -17.77 43.33
CA LYS A 73 10.25 -18.06 42.49
C LYS A 73 9.70 -16.79 41.83
N LYS A 74 9.53 -15.71 42.61
CA LYS A 74 9.00 -14.43 42.10
C LYS A 74 9.91 -13.83 41.02
N ILE A 75 11.23 -13.89 41.21
CA ILE A 75 12.21 -13.43 40.22
C ILE A 75 12.13 -14.28 38.95
N TYR A 76 12.06 -15.61 39.08
CA TYR A 76 11.92 -16.54 37.96
C TYR A 76 10.66 -16.28 37.14
N GLU A 77 9.49 -16.18 37.80
CA GLU A 77 8.21 -15.90 37.13
C GLU A 77 8.21 -14.54 36.43
N THR A 78 8.79 -13.51 37.05
CA THR A 78 8.87 -12.17 36.46
C THR A 78 9.76 -12.17 35.22
N LYS A 79 10.89 -12.90 35.27
CA LYS A 79 11.79 -13.04 34.12
C LYS A 79 11.10 -13.81 32.98
N LEU A 80 10.45 -14.92 33.31
CA LEU A 80 9.74 -15.75 32.33
C LEU A 80 8.63 -14.95 31.63
N LYS A 81 7.85 -14.17 32.38
CA LYS A 81 6.79 -13.33 31.81
C LYS A 81 7.34 -12.28 30.83
N LYS A 82 8.47 -11.66 31.15
CA LYS A 82 9.12 -10.69 30.25
C LYS A 82 9.61 -11.34 28.96
N ASP A 83 10.17 -12.55 29.05
CA ASP A 83 10.65 -13.27 27.88
C ASP A 83 9.48 -13.71 26.99
N SER A 84 8.38 -14.20 27.57
CA SER A 84 7.14 -14.50 26.84
C SER A 84 6.57 -13.26 26.14
N GLN A 85 6.55 -12.11 26.82
CA GLN A 85 6.00 -10.88 26.25
C GLN A 85 6.83 -10.39 25.05
N LYS A 86 8.16 -10.49 25.11
CA LYS A 86 9.00 -10.17 23.95
C LYS A 86 8.72 -11.06 22.74
N ILE A 87 8.39 -12.34 22.96
CA ILE A 87 8.04 -13.26 21.88
C ILE A 87 6.69 -12.86 21.27
N THR A 88 5.70 -12.52 22.10
CA THR A 88 4.39 -12.08 21.61
C THR A 88 4.48 -10.76 20.86
N ASP A 89 5.26 -9.80 21.37
CA ASP A 89 5.43 -8.49 20.73
C ASP A 89 6.13 -8.63 19.37
N LYS A 90 7.13 -9.52 19.26
CA LYS A 90 7.79 -9.84 17.99
C LYS A 90 6.83 -10.50 17.00
N LEU A 91 6.03 -11.46 17.47
CA LEU A 91 5.04 -12.13 16.63
C LEU A 91 3.98 -11.15 16.11
N GLN A 92 3.51 -10.22 16.96
CA GLN A 92 2.58 -9.18 16.56
C GLN A 92 3.20 -8.24 15.52
N ALA A 93 4.44 -7.79 15.72
CA ALA A 93 5.13 -6.95 14.74
C ALA A 93 5.31 -7.65 13.38
N GLU A 94 5.62 -8.95 13.37
CA GLU A 94 5.71 -9.75 12.14
C GLU A 94 4.34 -9.90 11.46
N GLN A 95 3.26 -10.11 12.23
CA GLN A 95 1.89 -10.16 11.70
C GLN A 95 1.45 -8.82 11.11
N GLU A 96 1.78 -7.70 11.75
CA GLU A 96 1.49 -6.36 11.24
C GLU A 96 2.25 -6.09 9.94
N GLU A 97 3.50 -6.53 9.82
CA GLU A 97 4.28 -6.42 8.59
C GLU A 97 3.65 -7.22 7.45
N VAL A 98 3.26 -8.47 7.70
CA VAL A 98 2.56 -9.31 6.70
C VAL A 98 1.23 -8.67 6.28
N LEU A 99 0.42 -8.19 7.23
CA LEU A 99 -0.84 -7.53 6.93
C LEU A 99 -0.64 -6.28 6.07
N LYS A 100 0.42 -5.51 6.34
CA LYS A 100 0.78 -4.34 5.54
C LYS A 100 1.16 -4.72 4.11
N LEU A 101 1.95 -5.77 3.93
CA LEU A 101 2.31 -6.28 2.60
C LEU A 101 1.09 -6.78 1.83
N GLU A 102 0.16 -7.47 2.49
CA GLU A 102 -1.11 -7.90 1.90
C GLU A 102 -1.99 -6.72 1.50
N ALA A 103 -2.07 -5.68 2.35
CA ALA A 103 -2.81 -4.45 2.04
C ALA A 103 -2.22 -3.73 0.82
N GLU A 104 -0.89 -3.56 0.76
CA GLU A 104 -0.20 -2.95 -0.38
C GLU A 104 -0.42 -3.76 -1.68
N ALA A 105 -0.40 -5.09 -1.61
CA ALA A 105 -0.68 -5.96 -2.76
C ALA A 105 -2.13 -5.81 -3.25
N ASN A 106 -3.10 -5.76 -2.33
CA ASN A 106 -4.51 -5.55 -2.64
C ASN A 106 -4.76 -4.17 -3.25
N GLU A 107 -4.15 -3.10 -2.71
CA GLU A 107 -4.25 -1.75 -3.29
C GLU A 107 -3.72 -1.71 -4.72
N ARG A 108 -2.56 -2.34 -4.98
CA ARG A 108 -2.01 -2.46 -6.33
C ARG A 108 -2.95 -3.21 -7.27
N GLN A 109 -3.57 -4.29 -6.80
CA GLN A 109 -4.53 -5.05 -7.59
C GLN A 109 -5.78 -4.23 -7.91
N ILE A 110 -6.33 -3.51 -6.94
CA ILE A 110 -7.47 -2.61 -7.14
C ILE A 110 -7.13 -1.52 -8.16
N HIS A 111 -5.97 -0.86 -8.01
CA HIS A 111 -5.53 0.18 -8.93
C HIS A 111 -5.34 -0.36 -10.35
N LYS A 112 -4.77 -1.56 -10.50
CA LYS A 112 -4.62 -2.24 -11.79
C LYS A 112 -5.98 -2.53 -12.43
N LEU A 113 -6.93 -3.09 -11.69
CA LEU A 113 -8.28 -3.37 -12.17
C LEU A 113 -9.04 -2.10 -12.57
N GLN A 114 -8.89 -1.01 -11.80
CA GLN A 114 -9.45 0.29 -12.15
C GLN A 114 -8.85 0.83 -13.45
N THR A 115 -7.53 0.70 -13.63
CA THR A 115 -6.83 1.13 -14.83
C THR A 115 -7.28 0.32 -16.06
N GLU A 116 -7.36 -1.00 -15.94
CA GLU A 116 -7.84 -1.90 -17.00
C GLU A 116 -9.30 -1.57 -17.38
N LYS A 117 -10.17 -1.36 -16.39
CA LYS A 117 -11.56 -0.94 -16.61
C LYS A 117 -11.63 0.39 -17.36
N LEU A 118 -10.87 1.39 -16.93
CA LEU A 118 -10.84 2.70 -17.57
C LEU A 118 -10.34 2.62 -19.01
N GLN A 119 -9.31 1.81 -19.28
CA GLN A 119 -8.81 1.57 -20.63
C GLN A 119 -9.86 0.88 -21.52
N ALA A 120 -10.57 -0.12 -20.98
CA ALA A 120 -11.64 -0.80 -21.70
C ALA A 120 -12.81 0.17 -22.03
N GLU A 121 -13.16 1.04 -21.09
CA GLU A 121 -14.19 2.06 -21.27
C GLU A 121 -13.79 3.09 -22.33
N LEU A 122 -12.55 3.60 -22.28
CA LEU A 122 -11.97 4.46 -23.31
C LEU A 122 -11.96 3.78 -24.69
N ALA A 123 -11.58 2.51 -24.76
CA ALA A 123 -11.57 1.76 -26.01
C ALA A 123 -12.99 1.58 -26.58
N SER A 124 -13.98 1.30 -25.72
CA SER A 124 -15.39 1.23 -26.10
C SER A 124 -15.89 2.57 -26.64
N LYS A 125 -15.59 3.67 -25.95
CA LYS A 125 -15.94 5.03 -26.38
C LYS A 125 -15.30 5.40 -27.72
N ASN A 126 -14.00 5.12 -27.90
CA ASN A 126 -13.34 5.32 -29.18
C ASN A 126 -13.98 4.51 -30.32
N ARG A 127 -14.45 3.29 -30.04
CA ARG A 127 -15.15 2.47 -31.03
C ARG A 127 -16.52 3.02 -31.38
N GLU A 128 -17.29 3.49 -30.39
CA GLU A 128 -18.57 4.19 -30.61
C GLU A 128 -18.37 5.43 -31.51
N LEU A 129 -17.32 6.22 -31.25
CA LEU A 129 -16.98 7.38 -32.05
C LEU A 129 -16.58 7.04 -33.48
N ALA A 130 -15.73 6.02 -33.66
CA ALA A 130 -15.34 5.55 -34.98
C ALA A 130 -16.56 5.09 -35.78
N ASN A 131 -17.47 4.33 -35.16
CA ASN A 131 -18.71 3.89 -35.80
C ASN A 131 -19.62 5.06 -36.19
N SER A 132 -19.77 6.05 -35.30
CA SER A 132 -20.54 7.27 -35.58
C SER A 132 -19.95 8.04 -36.76
N ALA A 133 -18.63 8.27 -36.75
CA ALA A 133 -17.92 8.93 -37.83
C ALA A 133 -18.07 8.17 -39.16
N MET A 134 -17.91 6.85 -39.16
CA MET A 134 -18.10 6.00 -40.35
C MET A 134 -19.53 6.06 -40.89
N THR A 135 -20.53 6.14 -40.02
CA THR A 135 -21.93 6.31 -40.43
C THR A 135 -22.16 7.65 -41.13
N LEU A 136 -21.55 8.72 -40.62
CA LEU A 136 -21.57 10.03 -41.26
C LEU A 136 -20.84 10.02 -42.62
N VAL A 137 -19.67 9.39 -42.71
CA VAL A 137 -18.94 9.21 -43.97
C VAL A 137 -19.82 8.48 -45.00
N TYR A 138 -20.42 7.36 -44.62
CA TYR A 138 -21.25 6.55 -45.50
C TYR A 138 -22.49 7.33 -45.99
N LYS A 139 -23.16 8.06 -45.11
CA LYS A 139 -24.28 8.94 -45.45
C LYS A 139 -23.87 9.97 -46.51
N ASN A 140 -22.74 10.64 -46.31
CA ASN A 140 -22.24 11.64 -47.27
C ASN A 140 -21.83 11.01 -48.61
N GLU A 141 -21.19 9.83 -48.62
CA GLU A 141 -20.89 9.13 -49.87
C GLU A 141 -22.14 8.70 -50.64
N LEU A 142 -23.19 8.23 -49.94
CA LEU A 142 -24.46 7.87 -50.55
C LEU A 142 -25.12 9.09 -51.20
N LEU A 143 -25.15 10.22 -50.49
CA LEU A 143 -25.70 11.48 -51.01
C LEU A 143 -24.91 11.99 -52.21
N GLN A 144 -23.58 11.87 -52.20
CA GLN A 144 -22.74 12.22 -53.35
C GLN A 144 -23.07 11.34 -54.56
N LYS A 145 -23.17 10.01 -54.37
CA LYS A 145 -23.54 9.07 -55.45
C LYS A 145 -24.93 9.38 -56.01
N LEU A 146 -25.89 9.71 -55.14
CA LEU A 146 -27.23 10.13 -55.57
C LEU A 146 -27.17 11.42 -56.40
N SER A 147 -26.40 12.42 -55.96
CA SER A 147 -26.17 13.65 -56.73
C SER A 147 -25.54 13.36 -58.10
N ASP A 148 -24.49 12.54 -58.15
CA ASP A 148 -23.79 12.19 -59.38
C ASP A 148 -24.69 11.44 -60.37
N GLU A 149 -25.55 10.54 -59.87
CA GLU A 149 -26.45 9.77 -60.71
C GLU A 149 -27.60 10.60 -61.24
N LEU A 150 -28.12 11.55 -60.45
CA LEU A 150 -29.09 12.54 -60.91
C LEU A 150 -28.53 13.39 -62.06
N VAL A 151 -27.25 13.77 -62.03
CA VAL A 151 -26.58 14.51 -63.11
C VAL A 151 -26.52 13.72 -64.43
N LYS A 152 -26.53 12.38 -64.35
CA LYS A 152 -26.46 11.50 -65.53
C LYS A 152 -27.82 11.15 -66.11
N LEU A 153 -28.92 11.41 -65.38
CA LEU A 153 -30.27 11.13 -65.87
C LEU A 153 -30.57 11.97 -67.13
N LYS A 154 -31.07 11.28 -68.15
CA LYS A 154 -31.54 11.85 -69.42
C LYS A 154 -33.03 11.54 -69.56
N ASP A 155 -33.76 12.41 -70.26
CA ASP A 155 -35.17 12.19 -70.61
C ASP A 155 -35.33 11.09 -71.68
N GLU A 156 -36.57 10.74 -71.99
CA GLU A 156 -36.94 9.74 -73.01
C GLU A 156 -36.40 10.06 -74.43
N ASN A 157 -35.98 11.31 -74.67
CA ASN A 157 -35.41 11.79 -75.93
C ASN A 157 -33.86 11.91 -75.89
N GLY A 158 -33.22 11.44 -74.81
CA GLY A 158 -31.77 11.51 -74.63
C GLY A 158 -31.23 12.90 -74.26
N LYS A 159 -32.11 13.86 -73.95
CA LYS A 159 -31.75 15.22 -73.52
C LYS A 159 -31.59 15.25 -72.00
N LYS A 160 -30.66 16.04 -71.47
CA LYS A 160 -30.55 16.23 -70.00
C LYS A 160 -31.88 16.80 -69.46
N LEU A 161 -32.34 16.30 -68.32
CA LEU A 161 -33.52 16.81 -67.61
C LEU A 161 -33.48 18.34 -67.49
N GLY A 162 -34.65 18.98 -67.47
CA GLY A 162 -34.79 20.45 -67.37
C GLY A 162 -33.96 21.02 -66.20
N ASP A 163 -33.06 21.96 -66.53
CA ASP A 163 -31.98 22.45 -65.67
C ASP A 163 -32.46 22.91 -64.28
N ASP A 164 -33.70 23.41 -64.18
CA ASP A 164 -34.30 23.92 -62.93
C ASP A 164 -34.72 22.84 -61.93
N GLN A 165 -35.30 21.72 -62.39
CA GLN A 165 -35.72 20.62 -61.52
C GLN A 165 -34.50 19.87 -60.98
N LEU A 166 -33.50 19.69 -61.83
CA LEU A 166 -32.23 19.06 -61.47
C LEU A 166 -31.46 19.90 -60.44
N ARG A 167 -31.39 21.22 -60.65
CA ARG A 167 -30.79 22.16 -59.69
C ARG A 167 -31.51 22.15 -58.35
N LYS A 168 -32.84 22.03 -58.32
CA LYS A 168 -33.61 21.92 -57.06
C LYS A 168 -33.25 20.67 -56.28
N ILE A 169 -33.18 19.52 -56.94
CA ILE A 169 -32.83 18.25 -56.28
C ILE A 169 -31.36 18.27 -55.83
N GLN A 170 -30.44 18.77 -56.66
CA GLN A 170 -29.04 18.98 -56.28
C GLN A 170 -28.90 19.91 -55.08
N LYS A 171 -29.71 20.96 -55.00
CA LYS A 171 -29.71 21.87 -53.85
C LYS A 171 -30.18 21.16 -52.59
N VAL A 172 -31.26 20.38 -52.64
CA VAL A 172 -31.74 19.61 -51.47
C VAL A 172 -30.70 18.58 -51.02
N ILE A 173 -30.01 17.92 -51.95
CA ILE A 173 -28.93 16.98 -51.61
C ILE A 173 -27.73 17.71 -50.99
N ASN A 174 -27.29 18.82 -51.59
CA ASN A 174 -26.19 19.62 -51.05
C ASN A 174 -26.53 20.19 -49.67
N ASP A 175 -27.75 20.68 -49.46
CA ASP A 175 -28.22 21.18 -48.16
C ASP A 175 -28.25 20.05 -47.11
N GLY A 176 -28.64 18.83 -47.51
CA GLY A 176 -28.57 17.63 -46.65
C GLY A 176 -27.15 17.12 -46.37
N MET A 177 -26.18 17.40 -47.26
CA MET A 177 -24.76 17.08 -47.08
C MET A 177 -24.00 18.14 -46.26
N THR A 178 -24.52 19.36 -46.16
CA THR A 178 -23.91 20.48 -45.42
C THR A 178 -24.56 20.76 -44.07
N ASP A 179 -25.42 19.86 -43.59
CA ASP A 179 -26.15 20.01 -42.34
C ASP A 179 -25.20 20.30 -41.16
N GLU A 180 -25.27 21.52 -40.60
CA GLU A 180 -24.47 21.94 -39.45
C GLU A 180 -24.73 21.08 -38.20
N ARG A 181 -25.87 20.38 -38.15
CA ARG A 181 -26.20 19.45 -37.06
C ARG A 181 -25.24 18.25 -37.00
N ASP A 182 -24.78 17.75 -38.14
CA ASP A 182 -23.81 16.64 -38.19
C ASP A 182 -22.45 17.08 -37.62
N TRP A 183 -22.09 18.37 -37.81
CA TRP A 183 -20.90 18.93 -37.16
C TRP A 183 -21.09 19.10 -35.66
N HIS A 184 -22.24 19.60 -35.20
CA HIS A 184 -22.46 19.81 -33.77
C HIS A 184 -22.50 18.47 -33.00
N LEU A 185 -23.05 17.42 -33.61
CA LEU A 185 -23.00 16.06 -33.08
C LEU A 185 -21.56 15.54 -33.03
N PHE A 186 -20.82 15.70 -34.12
CA PHE A 186 -19.41 15.33 -34.16
C PHE A 186 -18.58 16.11 -33.13
N GLU A 187 -18.77 17.41 -32.99
CA GLU A 187 -18.02 18.27 -32.07
C GLU A 187 -18.29 17.88 -30.62
N ASN A 188 -19.55 17.57 -30.26
CA ASN A 188 -19.89 17.06 -28.94
C ASN A 188 -19.23 15.71 -28.67
N SER A 189 -19.39 14.76 -29.60
CA SER A 189 -18.80 13.43 -29.52
C SER A 189 -17.27 13.45 -29.47
N PHE A 190 -16.63 14.33 -30.24
CA PHE A 190 -15.19 14.52 -30.24
C PHE A 190 -14.70 15.18 -28.94
N ASN A 191 -15.42 16.18 -28.42
CA ASN A 191 -15.09 16.80 -27.13
C ASN A 191 -15.21 15.80 -25.97
N GLU A 192 -16.15 14.86 -26.00
CA GLU A 192 -16.27 13.83 -24.96
C GLU A 192 -15.06 12.89 -24.92
N ALA A 193 -14.50 12.49 -26.06
CA ALA A 193 -13.28 11.65 -26.07
C ALA A 193 -11.97 12.41 -26.02
N HIS A 194 -11.98 13.68 -26.41
CA HIS A 194 -10.78 14.52 -26.51
C HIS A 194 -10.98 15.84 -25.75
N GLU A 195 -11.38 15.72 -24.49
CA GLU A 195 -11.87 16.79 -23.58
C GLU A 195 -10.92 18.00 -23.43
N SER A 196 -9.68 17.89 -23.92
CA SER A 196 -8.64 18.92 -23.83
C SER A 196 -8.11 19.41 -25.17
N PHE A 197 -8.43 18.77 -26.30
CA PHE A 197 -7.78 19.06 -27.57
C PHE A 197 -8.10 20.48 -28.06
N PHE A 198 -9.39 20.82 -28.20
CA PHE A 198 -9.79 22.14 -28.69
C PHE A 198 -9.42 23.26 -27.71
N LYS A 199 -9.43 22.98 -26.39
CA LYS A 199 -8.97 23.95 -25.37
C LYS A 199 -7.48 24.28 -25.55
N LYS A 200 -6.61 23.28 -25.64
CA LYS A 200 -5.16 23.48 -25.88
C LYS A 200 -4.92 24.16 -27.22
N LEU A 201 -5.60 23.71 -28.28
CA LEU A 201 -5.42 24.21 -29.63
C LEU A 201 -5.83 25.69 -29.75
N LYS A 202 -6.97 26.09 -29.18
CA LYS A 202 -7.39 27.51 -29.15
C LYS A 202 -6.52 28.38 -28.25
N ALA A 203 -5.99 27.82 -27.16
CA ALA A 203 -5.08 28.55 -26.27
C ALA A 203 -3.74 28.87 -26.97
N GLN A 204 -3.23 27.94 -27.77
CA GLN A 204 -1.97 28.12 -28.51
C GLN A 204 -2.15 28.87 -29.84
N HIS A 205 -3.29 28.70 -30.51
CA HIS A 205 -3.58 29.27 -31.83
C HIS A 205 -5.00 29.88 -31.88
N PRO A 206 -5.17 31.11 -31.37
CA PRO A 206 -6.49 31.78 -31.32
C PRO A 206 -7.02 32.20 -32.69
N ASP A 207 -6.18 32.23 -33.72
CA ASP A 207 -6.46 32.64 -35.11
C ASP A 207 -7.11 31.54 -35.96
N LEU A 208 -7.34 30.36 -35.38
CA LEU A 208 -8.01 29.24 -36.03
C LEU A 208 -9.52 29.50 -36.10
N VAL A 209 -10.04 29.42 -37.32
CA VAL A 209 -11.47 29.59 -37.63
C VAL A 209 -12.19 28.24 -37.42
N PRO A 210 -13.51 28.16 -37.18
CA PRO A 210 -14.23 26.88 -36.98
C PRO A 210 -13.95 25.82 -38.05
N ASN A 211 -13.79 26.26 -39.29
CA ASN A 211 -13.42 25.42 -40.43
C ASN A 211 -12.00 24.82 -40.36
N ASP A 212 -11.07 25.51 -39.71
CA ASP A 212 -9.71 25.01 -39.44
C ASP A 212 -9.74 23.99 -38.29
N LEU A 213 -10.56 24.24 -37.25
CA LEU A 213 -10.78 23.32 -36.13
C LEU A 213 -11.39 21.99 -36.60
N LYS A 214 -12.36 22.05 -37.53
CA LYS A 214 -12.89 20.89 -38.28
C LYS A 214 -11.78 20.03 -38.86
N LEU A 215 -10.87 20.66 -39.61
CA LEU A 215 -9.77 19.96 -40.26
C LEU A 215 -8.79 19.36 -39.23
N CYS A 216 -8.49 20.07 -38.15
CA CYS A 216 -7.65 19.56 -37.06
C CYS A 216 -8.24 18.30 -36.41
N ALA A 217 -9.55 18.28 -36.16
CA ALA A 217 -10.22 17.13 -35.57
C ALA A 217 -10.13 15.88 -36.46
N TYR A 218 -10.37 16.03 -37.77
CA TYR A 218 -10.24 14.90 -38.70
C TYR A 218 -8.80 14.39 -38.83
N LEU A 219 -7.81 15.30 -38.82
CA LEU A 219 -6.40 14.93 -38.79
C LEU A 219 -6.03 14.20 -37.49
N ARG A 220 -6.56 14.65 -36.33
CA ARG A 220 -6.36 14.00 -35.03
C ARG A 220 -6.89 12.58 -34.98
N MET A 221 -7.99 12.33 -35.71
CA MET A 221 -8.60 11.01 -35.90
C MET A 221 -7.89 10.15 -36.97
N ASN A 222 -6.73 10.60 -37.47
CA ASN A 222 -5.95 9.91 -38.50
C ASN A 222 -6.71 9.67 -39.83
N MET A 223 -7.66 10.54 -40.18
CA MET A 223 -8.38 10.40 -41.44
C MET A 223 -7.49 10.76 -42.64
N SER A 224 -7.62 9.98 -43.71
CA SER A 224 -6.95 10.23 -44.98
C SER A 224 -7.52 11.45 -45.70
N SER A 225 -6.71 12.07 -46.59
CA SER A 225 -7.19 13.22 -47.40
C SER A 225 -8.40 12.87 -48.26
N LYS A 226 -8.57 11.60 -48.63
CA LYS A 226 -9.73 11.13 -49.39
C LYS A 226 -10.99 11.07 -48.52
N GLU A 227 -10.90 10.50 -47.32
CA GLU A 227 -12.03 10.46 -46.37
C GLU A 227 -12.44 11.88 -45.95
N MET A 228 -11.48 12.75 -45.66
CA MET A 228 -11.76 14.15 -45.35
C MET A 228 -12.41 14.89 -46.53
N SER A 229 -12.05 14.58 -47.78
CA SER A 229 -12.67 15.17 -48.97
C SER A 229 -14.16 14.85 -49.07
N SER A 230 -14.53 13.59 -48.75
CA SER A 230 -15.92 13.13 -48.68
C SER A 230 -16.68 13.79 -47.51
N LEU A 231 -16.04 13.94 -46.35
CA LEU A 231 -16.67 14.52 -45.15
C LEU A 231 -16.92 16.02 -45.27
N LEU A 232 -15.96 16.75 -45.84
CA LEU A 232 -16.02 18.21 -45.96
C LEU A 232 -16.67 18.67 -47.26
N ASN A 233 -17.10 17.74 -48.12
CA ASN A 233 -17.64 17.99 -49.45
C ASN A 233 -16.77 18.97 -50.27
N ILE A 234 -15.46 18.71 -50.30
CA ILE A 234 -14.48 19.50 -51.05
C ILE A 234 -13.56 18.57 -51.83
N THR A 235 -13.00 19.07 -52.92
CA THR A 235 -12.06 18.28 -53.72
C THR A 235 -10.81 17.90 -52.92
N LEU A 236 -10.17 16.79 -53.30
CA LEU A 236 -8.90 16.35 -52.71
C LEU A 236 -7.85 17.48 -52.74
N ARG A 237 -7.78 18.22 -53.86
CA ARG A 237 -6.90 19.39 -54.00
C ARG A 237 -7.28 20.54 -53.06
N GLY A 238 -8.57 20.72 -52.79
CA GLY A 238 -9.06 21.64 -51.77
C GLY A 238 -8.57 21.27 -50.36
N ILE A 239 -8.55 19.97 -50.02
CA ILE A 239 -8.01 19.46 -48.75
C ILE A 239 -6.51 19.78 -48.63
N GLU A 240 -5.73 19.50 -49.67
CA GLU A 240 -4.28 19.77 -49.68
C GLU A 240 -3.97 21.25 -49.44
N ILE A 241 -4.71 22.15 -50.11
CA ILE A 241 -4.57 23.59 -49.91
C ILE A 241 -4.92 23.98 -48.48
N ARG A 242 -5.99 23.42 -47.91
CA ARG A 242 -6.36 23.69 -46.51
C ARG A 242 -5.33 23.16 -45.52
N ARG A 243 -4.77 21.95 -45.74
CA ARG A 243 -3.67 21.39 -44.93
C ARG A 243 -2.43 22.29 -44.98
N TYR A 244 -2.07 22.80 -46.16
CA TYR A 244 -0.96 23.75 -46.30
C TYR A 244 -1.19 25.04 -45.52
N ARG A 245 -2.39 25.63 -45.62
CA ARG A 245 -2.75 26.84 -44.85
C ARG A 245 -2.74 26.59 -43.35
N LEU A 246 -3.31 25.47 -42.93
CA LEU A 246 -3.34 25.05 -41.53
C LEU A 246 -1.92 24.88 -40.99
N ARG A 247 -1.02 24.26 -41.76
CA ARG A 247 0.39 24.11 -41.39
C ARG A 247 1.07 25.46 -41.12
N LYS A 248 0.82 26.46 -41.97
CA LYS A 248 1.33 27.83 -41.77
C LYS A 248 0.77 28.49 -40.52
N LYS A 249 -0.52 28.34 -40.24
CA LYS A 249 -1.16 28.89 -39.03
C LYS A 249 -0.63 28.25 -37.74
N LEU A 250 -0.44 26.94 -37.76
CA LEU A 250 0.11 26.18 -36.63
C LEU A 250 1.64 26.29 -36.51
N ASN A 251 2.30 26.97 -37.45
CA ASN A 251 3.74 27.13 -37.52
C ASN A 251 4.52 25.80 -37.48
N VAL A 252 3.99 24.76 -38.11
CA VAL A 252 4.59 23.41 -38.10
C VAL A 252 5.70 23.32 -39.15
N PRO A 253 6.93 22.93 -38.77
CA PRO A 253 8.07 22.78 -39.68
C PRO A 253 7.81 21.81 -40.84
N HIS A 254 8.53 22.00 -41.96
CA HIS A 254 8.26 21.25 -43.19
C HIS A 254 8.59 19.75 -43.10
N ASP A 255 9.52 19.40 -42.22
CA ASP A 255 10.03 18.08 -41.88
C ASP A 255 9.13 17.29 -40.91
N LYS A 256 8.28 17.97 -40.11
CA LYS A 256 7.38 17.30 -39.15
C LYS A 256 6.02 16.97 -39.75
N ASN A 257 5.55 15.73 -39.60
CA ASN A 257 4.22 15.35 -40.07
C ASN A 257 3.13 16.12 -39.31
N LEU A 258 2.31 16.90 -40.03
CA LEU A 258 1.22 17.71 -39.45
C LEU A 258 0.23 16.85 -38.64
N THR A 259 -0.01 15.62 -39.09
CA THR A 259 -0.96 14.69 -38.47
C THR A 259 -0.40 14.18 -37.14
N GLU A 260 0.88 13.83 -37.11
CA GLU A 260 1.61 13.38 -35.91
C GLU A 260 1.71 14.50 -34.86
N PHE A 261 2.03 15.73 -35.30
CA PHE A 261 2.03 16.92 -34.43
C PHE A 261 0.67 17.12 -33.74
N LEU A 262 -0.44 16.97 -34.48
CA LEU A 262 -1.78 17.10 -33.91
C LEU A 262 -2.10 15.93 -32.97
N MET A 263 -1.56 14.73 -33.19
CA MET A 263 -1.74 13.58 -32.29
C MET A 263 -1.02 13.73 -30.95
N GLU A 264 0.06 14.52 -30.89
CA GLU A 264 0.81 14.79 -29.66
C GLU A 264 0.17 15.87 -28.78
N LEU A 265 -0.74 16.68 -29.34
CA LEU A 265 -1.54 17.70 -28.63
C LEU A 265 -2.70 17.10 -27.84
#